data_AF-A0A6A4HRY5-F1
#
_entry.id   AF-A0A6A4HRY5-F1
#
_cell.length_a   1.000
_cell.length_b   1.000
_cell.length_c   1.000
_cell.angle_alpha   90.00
_cell.angle_beta   90.00
_cell.angle_gamma   90.00
#
_symmetry.space_group_name_H-M   'P 1'
#
loop_
_entity.id
_entity.type
_entity.pdbx_description
1 polymer ?
#
loop_
_entity_poly.entity_id
_entity_poly.type
_entity_poly.pdbx_seq_one_letter_code
_entity_poly.pdbx_strand_id
1 'polypeptide(L)'
;MARYISHPRIEDPIWLEPDDTSFLRARISEAEMQVESLESQISELTHRRDAKLVEIASLRNILAPVRRIPLEILSEIFSLSCIPDHGVWRDNFNLSRKMYIICGVCVAWREATHGTPRLW
;
A
#
# COMPACT_ATOMS: atom_id res chain seq x y z
N MET A 1 13.06 -19.18 42.34
CA MET A 1 12.48 -18.38 41.22
C MET A 1 13.22 -17.09 40.87
N ALA A 2 13.20 -16.03 41.70
CA ALA A 2 13.58 -14.66 41.27
C ALA A 2 15.03 -14.48 40.78
N ARG A 3 15.97 -15.33 41.20
CA ARG A 3 17.39 -15.26 40.78
C ARG A 3 17.61 -15.64 39.31
N TYR A 4 16.69 -16.40 38.70
CA TYR A 4 16.82 -16.88 37.32
C TYR A 4 16.18 -15.96 36.28
N ILE A 5 15.21 -15.13 36.69
CA ILE A 5 14.46 -14.24 35.78
C ILE A 5 15.29 -13.02 35.36
N SER A 6 16.31 -12.67 36.15
CA SER A 6 17.17 -11.50 35.96
C SER A 6 18.52 -11.81 35.27
N HIS A 7 18.82 -13.07 34.98
CA HIS A 7 20.06 -13.45 34.28
C HIS A 7 19.77 -13.85 32.82
N PRO A 8 20.45 -13.26 31.83
CA PRO A 8 20.20 -13.53 30.41
C PRO A 8 20.72 -14.91 29.95
N ARG A 9 21.60 -15.55 30.72
CA ARG A 9 22.07 -16.92 30.50
C ARG A 9 22.14 -17.63 31.84
N ILE A 10 21.74 -18.90 31.83
CA ILE A 10 21.79 -19.78 32.99
C ILE A 10 22.96 -20.74 32.74
N GLU A 11 23.99 -20.65 33.58
CA GLU A 11 25.24 -21.42 33.43
C GLU A 11 25.24 -22.75 34.20
N ASP A 12 24.43 -22.86 35.26
CA ASP A 12 24.34 -24.03 36.13
C ASP A 12 23.01 -24.80 36.00
N PRO A 13 22.98 -26.11 36.35
CA PRO A 13 21.74 -26.88 36.40
C PRO A 13 20.70 -26.25 37.33
N ILE A 14 19.47 -26.10 36.84
CA ILE A 14 18.35 -25.55 37.63
C ILE A 14 17.62 -26.71 38.30
N TRP A 15 17.55 -26.67 39.62
CA TRP A 15 16.67 -27.54 40.40
C TRP A 15 15.38 -26.78 40.68
N LEU A 16 14.27 -27.27 40.15
CA LEU A 16 12.93 -26.73 40.37
C LEU A 16 12.11 -27.77 41.12
N GLU A 17 11.47 -27.33 42.20
CA GLU A 17 10.46 -28.15 42.86
C GLU A 17 9.24 -28.35 41.94
N PRO A 18 8.46 -29.44 42.09
CA PRO A 18 7.28 -29.67 41.27
C PRO A 18 6.30 -28.48 41.26
N ASP A 19 6.10 -27.82 42.40
CA ASP A 19 5.24 -26.65 42.54
C ASP A 19 5.77 -25.46 41.71
N ASP A 20 7.08 -25.25 41.72
CA ASP A 20 7.77 -24.23 40.92
C ASP A 20 7.56 -24.48 39.42
N THR A 21 7.68 -25.73 38.97
CA THR A 21 7.43 -26.08 37.56
C THR A 21 5.98 -25.86 37.15
N SER A 22 5.02 -26.15 38.04
CA SER A 22 3.59 -25.96 37.79
C SER A 22 3.24 -24.49 37.65
N PHE A 23 3.80 -23.64 38.52
CA PHE A 23 3.63 -22.20 38.50
C PHE A 23 4.16 -21.60 37.20
N LEU A 24 5.38 -21.97 36.78
CA LEU A 24 5.97 -21.47 35.53
C LEU A 24 5.16 -21.89 34.31
N ARG A 25 4.67 -23.14 34.28
CA ARG A 25 3.82 -23.62 33.18
C ARG A 25 2.51 -22.83 33.09
N ALA A 26 1.88 -22.54 34.23
CA ALA A 26 0.66 -21.72 34.28
C ALA A 26 0.93 -20.31 33.75
N ARG A 27 2.06 -19.69 34.14
CA ARG A 27 2.46 -18.37 33.64
C ARG A 27 2.77 -18.34 32.15
N ILE A 28 3.42 -19.39 31.63
CA ILE A 28 3.66 -19.54 30.19
C ILE A 28 2.31 -19.65 29.45
N SER A 29 1.41 -20.51 29.93
CA SER A 29 0.10 -20.70 29.31
C SER A 29 -0.72 -19.40 29.30
N GLU A 30 -0.68 -18.63 30.40
CA GLU A 30 -1.31 -17.30 30.46
C GLU A 30 -0.71 -16.33 29.45
N ALA A 31 0.62 -16.27 29.36
CA ALA A 31 1.30 -15.39 28.40
C ALA A 31 1.00 -15.78 26.95
N GLU A 32 0.96 -17.07 26.63
CA GLU A 32 0.60 -17.59 25.30
C GLU A 32 -0.84 -17.18 24.91
N MET A 33 -1.81 -17.31 25.82
CA MET A 33 -3.18 -16.84 25.59
C MET A 33 -3.25 -15.32 25.36
N GLN A 34 -2.43 -14.54 26.09
CA GLN A 34 -2.36 -13.09 25.88
C GLN A 34 -1.76 -12.74 24.51
N VAL A 35 -0.73 -13.45 24.07
CA VAL A 35 -0.14 -13.29 22.73
C VAL A 35 -1.18 -13.58 21.65
N GLU A 36 -1.88 -14.72 21.74
CA GLU A 36 -2.92 -15.08 20.76
C GLU A 36 -4.05 -14.03 20.69
N SER A 37 -4.48 -13.53 21.85
CA SER A 37 -5.47 -12.45 21.92
C SER A 37 -5.00 -11.15 21.27
N LEU A 38 -3.73 -10.77 21.49
CA LEU A 38 -3.14 -9.60 20.87
C LEU A 38 -2.98 -9.77 19.35
N GLU A 39 -2.56 -10.94 18.89
CA GLU A 39 -2.46 -11.25 17.46
C GLU A 39 -3.81 -11.19 16.76
N SER A 40 -4.87 -11.70 17.41
CA SER A 40 -6.25 -11.58 16.93
C SER A 40 -6.68 -10.11 16.78
N GLN A 41 -6.40 -9.28 17.79
CA GLN A 41 -6.71 -7.85 17.75
C GLN A 41 -5.93 -7.11 16.65
N ILE A 42 -4.65 -7.45 16.46
CA ILE A 42 -3.81 -6.87 15.39
C ILE A 42 -4.39 -7.23 14.02
N SER A 43 -4.80 -8.48 13.82
CA SER A 43 -5.42 -8.96 12.58
C SER A 43 -6.70 -8.18 12.26
N GLU A 44 -7.61 -8.05 13.23
CA GLU A 44 -8.86 -7.31 13.07
C GLU A 44 -8.63 -5.82 12.76
N LEU A 45 -7.74 -5.16 13.52
CA LEU A 45 -7.40 -3.75 13.27
C LEU A 45 -6.74 -3.54 11.91
N THR A 46 -5.91 -4.49 11.47
CA THR A 46 -5.30 -4.50 10.14
C THR A 46 -6.36 -4.58 9.05
N HIS A 47 -7.31 -5.50 9.18
CA HIS A 47 -8.41 -5.64 8.24
C HIS A 47 -9.24 -4.35 8.14
N ARG A 48 -9.60 -3.75 9.29
CA ARG A 48 -10.34 -2.48 9.35
C ARG A 48 -9.57 -1.32 8.73
N ARG A 49 -8.26 -1.23 8.98
CA ARG A 49 -7.39 -0.23 8.35
C ARG A 49 -7.40 -0.39 6.84
N ASP A 50 -7.24 -1.60 6.33
CA ASP A 50 -7.17 -1.87 4.89
C ASP A 50 -8.50 -1.55 4.20
N ALA A 51 -9.63 -1.88 4.82
CA ALA A 51 -10.95 -1.48 4.35
C ALA A 51 -11.08 0.05 4.24
N LYS A 52 -10.59 0.80 5.24
CA LYS A 52 -10.58 2.27 5.21
C LYS A 52 -9.64 2.84 4.15
N LEU A 53 -8.50 2.22 3.90
CA LEU A 53 -7.61 2.62 2.81
C LEU A 53 -8.28 2.44 1.44
N VAL A 54 -9.02 1.35 1.23
CA VAL A 54 -9.82 1.13 0.01
C VAL A 54 -10.91 2.21 -0.14
N GLU A 55 -11.63 2.53 0.94
CA GLU A 55 -12.64 3.60 0.94
C GLU A 55 -12.02 4.96 0.57
N ILE A 56 -10.89 5.32 1.19
CA ILE A 56 -10.16 6.56 0.90
C ILE A 56 -9.71 6.59 -0.57
N ALA A 57 -9.17 5.49 -1.09
CA ALA A 57 -8.73 5.39 -2.47
C ALA A 57 -9.90 5.61 -3.44
N SER A 58 -11.07 5.00 -3.17
CA SER A 58 -12.29 5.18 -3.96
C SER A 58 -12.76 6.64 -3.96
N LEU A 59 -12.83 7.28 -2.79
CA LEU A 59 -13.25 8.68 -2.68
C LEU A 59 -12.28 9.63 -3.39
N ARG A 60 -10.97 9.44 -3.23
CA ARG A 60 -9.95 10.20 -3.98
C ARG A 60 -10.09 10.02 -5.48
N ASN A 61 -10.41 8.81 -5.91
CA ASN A 61 -10.58 8.45 -7.31
C ASN A 61 -11.85 9.09 -7.90
N ILE A 62 -12.95 9.21 -7.15
CA ILE A 62 -14.15 9.98 -7.53
C ILE A 62 -13.83 11.48 -7.61
N LEU A 63 -13.09 12.01 -6.64
CA LEU A 63 -12.75 13.42 -6.58
C LEU A 63 -11.63 13.82 -7.56
N ALA A 64 -10.97 12.85 -8.20
CA ALA A 64 -9.86 13.08 -9.09
C ALA A 64 -10.26 14.07 -10.21
N PRO A 65 -9.51 15.18 -10.41
CA PRO A 65 -9.85 16.20 -11.40
C PRO A 65 -10.10 15.62 -12.79
N VAL A 66 -9.34 14.59 -13.16
CA VAL A 66 -9.42 14.00 -14.49
C VAL A 66 -10.73 13.29 -14.81
N ARG A 67 -11.55 12.97 -13.81
CA ARG A 67 -12.92 12.45 -14.01
C ARG A 67 -13.98 13.55 -14.11
N ARG A 68 -13.60 14.79 -13.80
CA ARG A 68 -14.50 15.94 -13.71
C ARG A 68 -14.22 16.97 -14.81
N ILE A 69 -13.10 16.82 -15.51
CA ILE A 69 -12.73 17.65 -16.64
C ILE A 69 -13.44 17.09 -17.89
N PRO A 70 -14.08 17.95 -18.71
CA PRO A 70 -14.67 17.53 -19.98
C PRO A 70 -13.63 16.85 -20.88
N LEU A 71 -14.08 15.90 -21.70
CA LEU A 71 -13.21 15.12 -22.55
C LEU A 71 -12.37 16.02 -23.48
N GLU A 72 -12.97 17.10 -23.98
CA GLU A 72 -12.36 18.08 -24.87
C GLU A 72 -11.16 18.78 -24.23
N ILE A 73 -11.27 19.13 -22.95
CA ILE A 73 -10.18 19.77 -22.20
C ILE A 73 -9.06 18.76 -21.93
N LEU A 74 -9.41 17.51 -21.63
CA LEU A 74 -8.44 16.44 -21.45
C LEU A 74 -7.67 16.15 -22.75
N SER A 75 -8.37 16.10 -23.88
CA SER A 75 -7.82 15.99 -25.24
C SER A 75 -6.86 17.13 -25.58
N GLU A 76 -7.21 18.37 -25.20
CA GLU A 76 -6.35 19.54 -25.42
C GLU A 76 -5.07 19.45 -24.57
N ILE A 77 -5.19 19.08 -23.29
CA ILE A 77 -4.03 18.85 -22.40
C ILE A 77 -3.09 17.81 -23.02
N PHE A 78 -3.63 16.70 -23.51
CA PHE A 78 -2.83 15.66 -24.14
C PHE A 78 -2.15 16.17 -25.41
N SER A 79 -2.88 16.91 -26.26
CA SER A 79 -2.34 17.54 -27.45
C SER A 79 -1.14 18.43 -27.12
N LEU A 80 -1.26 19.28 -26.10
CA LEU A 80 -0.17 20.15 -25.64
C LEU A 80 1.01 19.37 -25.03
N SER A 81 0.74 18.32 -24.25
CA SER A 81 1.77 17.48 -23.62
C SER A 81 2.59 16.66 -24.64
N CYS A 82 2.01 16.46 -25.82
CA CYS A 82 2.55 15.75 -26.97
C CYS A 82 3.28 16.67 -27.97
N ILE A 83 3.51 17.94 -27.62
CA ILE A 83 4.36 18.86 -28.41
C ILE A 83 5.81 18.74 -27.91
N PRO A 84 6.83 18.84 -28.78
CA PRO A 84 8.22 18.93 -28.36
C PRO A 84 8.51 20.22 -27.58
N ASP A 85 9.41 20.16 -26.61
CA ASP A 85 9.86 21.35 -25.90
C ASP A 85 10.43 22.38 -26.90
N HIS A 86 9.96 23.62 -26.80
CA HIS A 86 10.32 24.73 -27.69
C HIS A 86 9.93 24.53 -29.17
N GLY A 87 9.05 23.57 -29.49
CA GLY A 87 8.61 23.30 -30.86
C GLY A 87 9.67 22.65 -31.76
N VAL A 88 10.81 22.24 -31.19
CA VAL A 88 11.90 21.59 -31.94
C VAL A 88 11.79 20.08 -31.75
N TRP A 89 11.43 19.38 -32.83
CA TRP A 89 11.41 17.91 -32.90
C TRP A 89 12.85 17.38 -32.83
N ARG A 90 13.36 17.16 -31.62
CA ARG A 90 14.68 16.55 -31.39
C ARG A 90 14.57 15.04 -31.63
N ASP A 91 15.66 14.40 -32.06
CA ASP A 91 15.73 12.95 -32.33
C ASP A 91 15.26 12.03 -31.18
N ASN A 92 15.21 12.54 -29.95
CA ASN A 92 14.74 11.82 -28.77
C ASN A 92 13.23 11.98 -28.49
N PHE A 93 12.49 12.76 -29.30
CA PHE A 93 11.07 12.97 -29.09
C PHE A 93 10.26 11.79 -29.63
N ASN A 94 9.87 10.88 -28.74
CA ASN A 94 9.06 9.72 -29.10
C ASN A 94 7.59 9.94 -28.74
N LEU A 95 6.84 10.49 -29.70
CA LEU A 95 5.41 10.75 -29.59
C LEU A 95 4.62 9.48 -29.23
N SER A 96 4.95 8.37 -29.89
CA SER A 96 4.32 7.06 -29.67
C SER A 96 4.52 6.56 -28.24
N ARG A 97 5.69 6.78 -27.64
CA ARG A 97 5.97 6.45 -26.24
C ARG A 97 5.14 7.30 -25.29
N LYS A 98 5.01 8.60 -25.54
CA LYS A 98 4.15 9.48 -24.71
C LYS A 98 2.69 9.03 -24.78
N MET A 99 2.17 8.75 -25.97
CA MET A 99 0.80 8.27 -26.17
C MET A 99 0.57 6.92 -25.50
N TYR A 100 1.53 6.00 -25.60
CA TYR A 100 1.47 4.72 -24.90
C TYR A 100 1.35 4.91 -23.38
N ILE A 101 2.13 5.83 -22.80
CA ILE A 101 2.04 6.15 -21.37
C ILE A 101 0.67 6.73 -21.02
N ILE A 102 0.17 7.69 -21.81
CA ILE A 102 -1.13 8.34 -21.58
C ILE A 102 -2.28 7.33 -21.66
N CYS A 103 -2.33 6.49 -22.71
CA CYS A 103 -3.33 5.43 -22.87
C CYS A 103 -3.25 4.32 -21.80
N GLY A 104 -2.11 4.21 -21.11
CA GLY A 104 -1.87 3.27 -20.03
C GLY A 104 -2.40 3.72 -18.67
N VAL A 105 -2.77 4.99 -18.49
CA VAL A 105 -3.16 5.53 -17.17
C VAL A 105 -4.51 5.01 -16.71
N CYS A 106 -5.56 5.17 -17.52
CA CYS A 106 -6.89 4.60 -17.25
C CYS A 106 -7.76 4.56 -18.52
N VAL A 107 -8.94 3.95 -18.41
CA VAL A 107 -9.90 3.82 -19.52
C VAL A 107 -10.31 5.20 -20.07
N ALA A 108 -10.63 6.16 -19.20
CA ALA A 108 -11.03 7.50 -19.64
C ALA A 108 -9.91 8.24 -20.40
N TRP A 109 -8.64 8.08 -20.00
CA TRP A 109 -7.51 8.68 -20.72
C TRP A 109 -7.35 8.05 -22.09
N ARG A 110 -7.47 6.73 -22.16
CA ARG A 110 -7.44 6.00 -23.43
C ARG A 110 -8.56 6.47 -24.35
N GLU A 111 -9.79 6.56 -23.87
CA GLU A 111 -10.92 7.06 -24.66
C GLU A 111 -10.68 8.47 -25.16
N ALA A 112 -10.19 9.38 -24.31
CA ALA A 112 -9.82 10.74 -24.73
C ALA A 112 -8.72 10.75 -25.80
N THR A 113 -7.67 9.94 -25.65
CA THR A 113 -6.58 9.87 -26.64
C THR A 113 -7.04 9.29 -27.96
N HIS A 114 -7.83 8.21 -27.96
CA HIS A 114 -8.38 7.61 -29.18
C HIS A 114 -9.41 8.52 -29.85
N GLY A 115 -10.18 9.28 -29.07
CA GLY A 115 -11.15 10.27 -29.56
C GLY A 115 -10.52 11.56 -30.10
N THR A 116 -9.19 11.70 -30.07
CA THR A 116 -8.47 12.90 -30.51
C THR A 116 -7.59 12.58 -31.72
N PRO A 117 -8.08 12.77 -32.97
CA PRO A 117 -7.31 12.42 -34.17
C PRO A 117 -5.95 13.12 -34.31
N ARG A 118 -5.76 14.28 -33.67
CA ARG A 118 -4.47 15.00 -33.66
C ARG A 118 -3.37 14.29 -32.89
N LEU A 119 -3.73 13.25 -32.13
CA LEU A 119 -2.84 12.41 -31.34
C LEU A 119 -2.48 11.09 -32.05
N TRP A 120 -2.71 10.95 -33.36
CA TRP A 120 -2.33 9.78 -34.15
C TRP A 120 -1.83 10.23 -35.51
#